data_AF-A0A061JN28-F1
#
_entry.id   AF-A0A061JN28-F1
#
_cell.length_a   1.000
_cell.length_b   1.000
_cell.length_c   1.000
_cell.angle_alpha   90.00
_cell.angle_beta   90.00
_cell.angle_gamma   90.00
#
_symmetry.space_group_name_H-M   'P 1'
#
loop_
_entity.id
_entity.type
_entity.pdbx_description
1 polymer ?
#
loop_
_entity_poly.entity_id
_entity_poly.type
_entity_poly.pdbx_seq_one_letter_code
_entity_poly.pdbx_strand_id
1 'polypeptide(L)' 'MDNYHISATDSGWELRKQGATRASKTAATKDEMLQVTATFLEGKTASVKIHKKDGTIQEERTYPRSADPSHSKG' A
#
# COMPACT_ATOMS: atom_id res chain seq x y z
N MET A 1 5.05 2.05 -13.51
CA MET A 1 4.38 1.65 -12.26
C MET A 1 4.87 2.56 -11.15
N ASP A 2 3.96 3.21 -10.44
CA ASP A 2 4.32 3.93 -9.22
C ASP A 2 4.63 2.92 -8.11
N ASN A 3 5.63 3.19 -7.29
CA ASN A 3 5.96 2.38 -6.13
C ASN A 3 5.62 3.15 -4.85
N TYR A 4 5.05 2.47 -3.87
CA TYR A 4 4.74 3.02 -2.56
C TYR A 4 5.22 2.08 -1.46
N HIS A 5 5.51 2.68 -0.31
CA HIS A 5 6.01 2.04 0.88
C HIS A 5 5.06 2.38 2.01
N ILE A 6 4.39 1.37 2.54
CA ILE A 6 3.63 1.47 3.77
C ILE A 6 4.58 1.10 4.92
N SER A 7 4.73 1.96 5.92
CA SER A 7 5.50 1.65 7.13
C SER A 7 4.58 1.66 8.35
N ALA A 8 4.65 0.61 9.17
CA ALA A 8 3.99 0.59 10.46
C ALA A 8 4.78 1.48 11.45
N THR A 9 4.11 2.47 12.03
CA THR A 9 4.64 3.38 13.05
C THR A 9 4.02 3.08 14.41
N ASP A 10 4.47 3.78 15.46
CA ASP A 10 3.87 3.69 16.79
C ASP A 10 2.43 4.17 16.86
N SER A 11 2.04 5.07 15.97
CA SER A 11 0.72 5.69 15.95
C SER A 11 -0.21 5.11 14.87
N GLY A 12 0.27 4.16 14.06
CA GLY A 12 -0.52 3.54 13.00
C GLY A 12 0.31 3.17 11.78
N TRP A 13 -0.14 3.60 10.61
CA TRP A 13 0.42 3.23 9.31
C TRP A 13 0.58 4.47 8.44
N GLU A 14 1.71 4.58 7.75
CA GLU A 14 1.96 5.66 6.80
C GLU A 14 2.27 5.10 5.41
N LEU A 15 1.69 5.70 4.36
CA LEU A 15 1.98 5.41 2.96
C LEU A 15 2.83 6.53 2.38
N ARG A 16 3.99 6.16 1.89
CA ARG A 16 4.96 7.04 1.27
C ARG A 16 5.23 6.60 -0.17
N LYS A 17 5.24 7.54 -1.12
CA LYS A 17 5.65 7.23 -2.49
C LYS A 17 7.16 6.99 -2.53
N GLN A 18 7.60 6.01 -3.31
CA GLN A 18 9.01 5.74 -3.55
C GLN A 18 9.68 6.98 -4.16
N GLY A 19 10.71 7.50 -3.49
CA GLY A 19 11.40 8.74 -3.86
C GLY A 19 10.78 10.02 -3.29
N ALA A 20 9.59 9.97 -2.67
CA ALA A 20 9.07 11.12 -1.92
C ALA A 20 9.71 11.19 -0.53
N THR A 21 9.83 12.37 0.07
CA THR A 21 10.32 12.55 1.44
C THR A 21 9.22 12.48 2.50
N ARG A 22 7.97 12.76 2.10
CA ARG A 22 6.79 12.80 2.97
C ARG A 22 5.86 11.62 2.73
N ALA A 23 5.17 11.18 3.79
CA ALA A 23 4.01 10.32 3.65
C ALA A 23 2.93 11.04 2.82
N SER A 24 2.41 10.36 1.81
CA SER A 24 1.26 10.82 1.04
C SER A 24 -0.03 10.70 1.84
N LYS A 25 -0.13 9.65 2.68
CA LYS A 25 -1.30 9.33 3.52
C LYS A 25 -0.85 8.64 4.80
N THR A 26 -1.65 8.79 5.85
CA THR A 26 -1.48 8.11 7.13
C THR A 26 -2.84 7.59 7.59
N ALA A 27 -2.85 6.47 8.29
CA ALA A 27 -4.04 5.83 8.83
C ALA A 27 -3.74 5.25 10.21
N ALA A 28 -4.75 5.11 11.06
CA ALA A 28 -4.58 4.49 12.36
C ALA A 28 -4.46 2.96 12.22
N THR A 29 -5.18 2.37 11.28
CA THR A 29 -5.26 0.92 11.09
C THR A 29 -4.73 0.46 9.73
N LYS A 30 -4.28 -0.80 9.66
CA LYS A 30 -3.86 -1.42 8.40
C LYS A 30 -5.00 -1.41 7.38
N ASP A 31 -6.22 -1.70 7.84
CA ASP A 31 -7.39 -1.78 6.97
C ASP A 31 -7.73 -0.42 6.33
N GLU A 32 -7.78 0.65 7.12
CA GLU A 32 -7.94 2.01 6.59
C GLU A 32 -6.80 2.38 5.64
N MET A 33 -5.55 2.02 5.97
CA MET A 33 -4.42 2.27 5.09
C MET A 33 -4.61 1.58 3.73
N LEU A 34 -5.08 0.33 3.72
CA LEU A 34 -5.35 -0.43 2.51
C LEU A 34 -6.52 0.17 1.71
N GLN A 35 -7.59 0.60 2.36
CA GLN A 35 -8.73 1.26 1.72
C GLN A 35 -8.32 2.59 1.09
N VAL A 36 -7.65 3.46 1.86
CA VAL A 36 -7.15 4.75 1.36
C VAL A 36 -6.17 4.55 0.21
N THR A 37 -5.31 3.54 0.30
CA THR A 37 -4.38 3.20 -0.78
C THR A 37 -5.11 2.67 -2.01
N ALA A 38 -6.12 1.83 -1.83
CA ALA A 38 -6.96 1.32 -2.92
C ALA A 38 -7.66 2.45 -3.67
N THR A 39 -8.33 3.35 -2.94
CA THR A 39 -9.00 4.52 -3.51
C THR A 39 -8.01 5.49 -4.15
N PHE A 40 -6.85 5.69 -3.54
CA PHE A 40 -5.82 6.59 -4.07
C PHE A 40 -5.17 6.07 -5.36
N LEU A 41 -5.05 4.74 -5.49
CA LEU A 41 -4.52 4.06 -6.66
C LEU A 41 -5.63 3.56 -7.58
N GLU A 42 -6.88 3.92 -7.32
CA GLU A 42 -7.99 3.61 -8.19
C GLU A 42 -7.76 4.25 -9.56
N GLY A 43 -7.79 3.43 -10.61
CA GLY A 43 -7.47 3.85 -11.97
C GLY A 43 -5.97 3.95 -12.32
N LYS A 44 -5.05 3.54 -11.43
CA LYS A 44 -3.59 3.53 -11.70
C LYS A 44 -2.91 2.24 -11.24
N THR A 45 -1.94 1.76 -12.02
CA THR A 45 -1.14 0.58 -11.65
C THR A 45 0.06 0.95 -10.79
N ALA A 46 0.08 0.46 -9.55
CA ALA A 46 1.12 0.78 -8.58
C ALA A 46 1.42 -0.38 -7.62
N SER A 47 2.67 -0.52 -7.21
CA SER A 47 3.12 -1.55 -6.28
C SER A 47 3.32 -0.96 -4.89
N VAL A 48 2.79 -1.62 -3.88
CA VAL A 48 2.78 -1.17 -2.49
C VAL A 48 3.50 -2.19 -1.63
N LYS A 49 4.62 -1.79 -1.03
CA LYS A 49 5.42 -2.60 -0.10
C LYS A 49 5.05 -2.25 1.33
N ILE A 50 4.56 -3.21 2.08
CA ILE A 50 4.17 -3.05 3.48
C ILE A 50 5.33 -3.51 4.36
N HIS A 51 5.92 -2.58 5.09
CA HIS A 51 7.00 -2.77 6.05
C HIS A 51 6.42 -2.85 7.47
N LYS A 52 6.96 -3.78 8.26
CA LYS A 52 6.70 -3.86 9.71
C LYS A 52 7.49 -2.79 10.46
N LYS A 53 7.18 -2.61 11.75
CA LYS A 53 8.00 -1.82 12.69
C LYS A 53 9.47 -2.27 12.72
N ASP A 54 9.72 -3.55 12.44
CA ASP A 54 11.05 -4.16 12.39
C ASP A 54 11.80 -3.91 11.06
N GLY A 55 11.25 -3.08 10.17
CA GLY A 55 11.83 -2.78 8.84
C GLY A 55 11.71 -3.91 7.81
N THR A 56 11.36 -5.12 8.24
CA THR A 56 11.09 -6.26 7.36
C THR A 56 9.86 -6.03 6.49
N ILE A 57 9.93 -6.45 5.23
CA ILE A 57 8.79 -6.44 4.32
C ILE A 57 7.84 -7.54 4.80
N GLN A 58 6.64 -7.15 5.22
CA GLN A 58 5.57 -8.08 5.56
C GLN A 58 4.91 -8.62 4.30
N GLU A 59 4.59 -7.73 3.37
CA GLU A 59 3.68 -8.02 2.28
C GLU A 59 3.91 -7.01 1.16
N GLU A 60 3.97 -7.48 -0.08
CA GLU A 60 3.97 -6.64 -1.27
C GLU A 60 2.68 -6.91 -2.03
N ARG A 61 1.94 -5.86 -2.39
CA ARG A 61 0.70 -5.97 -3.16
C ARG A 61 0.70 -4.96 -4.29
N THR A 62 0.15 -5.36 -5.44
CA THR A 62 -0.04 -4.48 -6.59
C THR A 62 -1.49 -4.02 -6.65
N TYR A 63 -1.68 -2.72 -6.90
CA TYR A 63 -2.97 -2.06 -7.03
C TYR A 63 -3.20 -1.62 -8.49
N PRO A 64 -4.47 -1.61 -8.97
CA PRO A 64 -5.66 -2.09 -8.26
C PRO A 64 -5.61 -3.62 -8.08
N ARG A 65 -6.25 -4.14 -7.01
CA ARG A 65 -6.39 -5.59 -6.78
C ARG A 65 -7.07 -6.30 -7.95
N SER A 66 -7.79 -5.58 -8.81
CA SER A 66 -8.40 -6.10 -10.06
C SER A 66 -7.40 -6.27 -11.21
N ALA A 67 -6.20 -5.66 -11.12
CA ALA A 67 -5.08 -5.97 -12.01
C ALA A 67 -4.33 -7.23 -11.55
N ASP A 68 -4.58 -7.71 -10.32
CA ASP A 68 -4.31 -9.09 -9.94
C ASP A 68 -5.29 -9.96 -10.74
N PRO A 69 -4.82 -10.84 -11.64
CA PRO A 69 -5.72 -11.62 -12.47
C PRO A 69 -6.57 -12.53 -11.58
N SER A 70 -7.84 -12.18 -11.40
CA SER A 70 -8.84 -13.09 -10.83
C SER A 70 -9.16 -14.17 -11.87
N HIS A 71 -8.26 -15.13 -12.04
CA HIS A 71 -8.58 -16.38 -12.70
C HIS A 71 -9.05 -17.40 -11.67
N SER A 72 -10.33 -17.34 -11.37
CA SER A 72 -11.08 -18.56 -11.11
C SER A 72 -12.35 -18.48 -11.95
N LYS A 73 -12.29 -19.09 -13.13
CA LYS A 73 -13.48 -19.56 -13.84
C LYS A 73 -14.09 -20.65 -12.95
N GLY A 74 -15.21 -20.32 -12.31
CA GLY A 74 -16.17 -21.30 -11.79
C GLY A 74 -17.29 -21.45 -12.80
#